data_AF-A0A9P6FMX0-F1
#
_entry.id   AF-A0A9P6FMX0-F1
#
_cell.length_a   1.000
_cell.length_b   1.000
_cell.length_c   1.000
_cell.angle_alpha   90.00
_cell.angle_beta   90.00
_cell.angle_gamma   90.00
#
_symmetry.space_group_name_H-M   'P 1'
#
loop_
_entity.id
_entity.type
_entity.pdbx_description
1 polymer ?
#
loop_
_entity_poly.entity_id
_entity_poly.type
_entity_poly.pdbx_seq_one_letter_code
_entity_poly.pdbx_strand_id
1 'polypeptide(L)'
;MAGFLTTISDIQLVEEYGWWIIERNESTGMKIFMPNDAKRAALFDSEQNLLLFKTKTSREGHLAYLEYLVLQRKSEVPEHHTSLCLLYTDKLSQLLGDATLSAKHEELVHSFKDQRREDLYDLSSQEVDLKKGTLDLQGRTFVGFLRQNSSADPISFSREKLLSLLQYSSYYDVEEVLIKVKALPSLQSERAVLSAKMSKHKDSIRLIVREVMDYYGAEIFCLNAGEYHPPKKSTRKQQTTEPCRTKGDTKQADEKRRKLFMYLLGEYLEIPFHEGGTALSLHLLNTQSYFLELSEVIHLLPPSWSVELLHQYLSRSLRRSQHEFKEIQVIKGLSLGENLRISEELHQLYQAQGPVVLTADDVCHVCGMAVADSVFMRTVDMQTIHLHCGSEPSKIS
;
A
#
# COMPACT_ATOMS: atom_id res chain seq x y z
N MET A 1 46.22 12.08 5.05
CA MET A 1 46.18 10.67 5.49
C MET A 1 44.82 10.03 5.20
N ALA A 2 43.69 10.57 5.72
CA ALA A 2 42.35 10.01 5.47
C ALA A 2 41.97 9.89 3.97
N GLY A 3 42.27 10.89 3.13
CA GLY A 3 42.01 10.83 1.69
C GLY A 3 42.89 9.83 0.91
N PHE A 4 43.98 9.35 1.51
CA PHE A 4 44.84 8.33 0.91
C PHE A 4 44.31 6.92 1.21
N LEU A 5 43.77 6.71 2.41
CA LEU A 5 43.12 5.45 2.79
C LEU A 5 41.83 5.21 2.00
N THR A 6 41.19 6.23 1.44
CA THR A 6 40.05 6.07 0.52
C THR A 6 40.43 5.60 -0.88
N THR A 7 41.71 5.68 -1.27
CA THR A 7 42.20 5.28 -2.60
C THR A 7 43.01 3.99 -2.57
N ILE A 8 43.54 3.59 -1.42
CA ILE A 8 44.27 2.32 -1.23
C ILE A 8 43.36 1.11 -1.45
N SER A 9 43.87 0.07 -2.10
CA SER A 9 43.21 -1.21 -2.38
C SER A 9 43.42 -2.28 -1.29
N ASP A 10 44.43 -2.10 -0.43
CA ASP A 10 44.69 -3.00 0.70
C ASP A 10 43.70 -2.74 1.84
N ILE A 11 42.78 -3.69 2.03
CA ILE A 11 41.66 -3.57 2.98
C ILE A 11 42.15 -3.73 4.42
N GLN A 12 43.13 -4.60 4.68
CA GLN A 12 43.65 -4.84 6.03
C GLN A 12 44.29 -3.57 6.59
N LEU A 13 45.05 -2.88 5.74
CA LEU A 13 45.64 -1.59 6.09
C LEU A 13 44.57 -0.52 6.32
N VAL A 14 43.51 -0.51 5.50
CA VAL A 14 42.40 0.43 5.65
C VAL A 14 41.62 0.17 6.94
N GLU A 15 41.44 -1.08 7.34
CA GLU A 15 40.79 -1.42 8.61
C GLU A 15 41.64 -0.99 9.80
N GLU A 16 42.93 -1.36 9.83
CA GLU A 16 43.83 -1.04 10.96
C GLU A 16 43.94 0.47 11.19
N TYR A 17 44.24 1.24 10.14
CA TYR A 17 44.37 2.70 10.26
C TYR A 17 43.02 3.43 10.24
N GLY A 18 41.99 2.82 9.66
CA GLY A 18 40.63 3.37 9.62
C GLY A 18 40.01 3.45 11.01
N TRP A 19 40.11 2.38 11.81
CA TRP A 19 39.62 2.39 13.19
C TRP A 19 40.37 3.37 14.08
N TRP A 20 41.69 3.49 13.89
CA TRP A 20 42.49 4.50 14.60
C TRP A 20 42.07 5.94 14.26
N ILE A 21 41.70 6.21 13.00
CA ILE A 21 41.18 7.52 12.60
C ILE A 21 39.81 7.78 13.23
N ILE A 22 38.94 6.77 13.31
CA ILE A 22 37.63 6.90 13.97
C ILE A 22 37.80 7.32 15.44
N GLU A 23 38.73 6.72 16.17
CA GLU A 23 38.98 7.05 17.59
C GLU A 23 39.46 8.50 17.79
N ARG A 24 40.12 9.10 16.78
CA ARG A 24 40.57 10.50 16.83
C ARG A 24 39.58 11.51 16.24
N ASN A 25 38.94 11.14 15.13
CA ASN A 25 37.97 11.96 14.44
C ASN A 25 36.95 11.07 13.71
N GLU A 26 35.86 10.83 14.41
CA GLU A 26 34.73 10.01 13.98
C GLU A 26 34.22 10.44 12.60
N SER A 27 33.96 11.73 12.38
CA SER A 27 33.39 12.21 11.10
C SER A 27 34.24 11.87 9.87
N THR A 28 35.57 11.94 10.00
CA THR A 28 36.49 11.58 8.92
C THR A 28 36.67 10.07 8.79
N GLY A 29 36.68 9.34 9.90
CA GLY A 29 36.80 7.89 9.89
C GLY A 29 35.56 7.19 9.33
N MET A 30 34.36 7.69 9.65
CA MET A 30 33.09 7.24 9.11
C MET A 30 33.07 7.24 7.56
N LYS A 31 33.64 8.27 6.93
CA LYS A 31 33.73 8.38 5.45
C LYS A 31 34.60 7.29 4.82
N ILE A 32 35.54 6.70 5.57
CA ILE A 32 36.43 5.65 5.07
C ILE A 32 35.65 4.34 4.90
N PHE A 33 34.81 4.00 5.89
CA PHE A 33 33.99 2.78 5.92
C PHE A 33 32.62 2.93 5.25
N MET A 34 32.22 4.14 4.88
CA MET A 34 31.02 4.43 4.09
C MET A 34 31.37 4.95 2.68
N PRO A 35 32.05 4.16 1.84
CA PRO A 35 32.40 4.59 0.49
C PRO A 35 31.17 4.63 -0.42
N ASN A 36 31.06 5.67 -1.24
CA ASN A 36 29.98 5.78 -2.23
C ASN A 36 30.07 4.72 -3.34
N ASP A 37 31.27 4.19 -3.62
CA ASP A 37 31.47 3.15 -4.64
C ASP A 37 31.07 1.77 -4.10
N ALA A 38 30.10 1.16 -4.77
CA ALA A 38 29.56 -0.12 -4.37
C ALA A 38 30.56 -1.28 -4.42
N LYS A 39 31.56 -1.22 -5.31
CA LYS A 39 32.61 -2.24 -5.43
C LYS A 39 33.57 -2.18 -4.25
N ARG A 40 33.96 -0.96 -3.86
CA ARG A 40 34.80 -0.73 -2.68
C ARG A 40 34.07 -1.12 -1.40
N ALA A 41 32.80 -0.77 -1.28
CA ALA A 41 31.98 -1.13 -0.12
C ALA A 41 31.83 -2.65 0.06
N ALA A 42 31.86 -3.44 -1.02
CA ALA A 42 31.76 -4.90 -0.96
C ALA A 42 33.04 -5.58 -0.44
N LEU A 43 34.16 -4.84 -0.35
CA LEU A 43 35.41 -5.35 0.18
C LEU A 43 35.42 -5.43 1.71
N PHE A 44 34.51 -4.73 2.36
CA PHE A 44 34.41 -4.69 3.80
C PHE A 44 33.38 -5.70 4.31
N ASP A 45 33.73 -6.40 5.39
CA ASP A 45 32.77 -7.23 6.12
C ASP A 45 31.77 -6.31 6.85
N SER A 46 30.52 -6.36 6.39
CA SER A 46 29.45 -5.49 6.91
C SER A 46 29.04 -5.86 8.33
N GLU A 47 29.09 -7.14 8.71
CA GLU A 47 28.72 -7.61 10.05
C GLU A 47 29.81 -7.29 11.07
N GLN A 48 31.07 -7.57 10.72
CA GLN A 48 32.21 -7.24 11.57
C GLN A 48 32.29 -5.73 11.81
N ASN A 49 32.13 -4.93 10.76
CA ASN A 49 32.11 -3.47 10.89
C ASN A 49 30.92 -3.00 11.73
N LEU A 50 29.74 -3.60 11.58
CA LEU A 50 28.57 -3.22 12.40
C LEU A 50 28.85 -3.39 13.90
N LEU A 51 29.48 -4.51 14.28
CA LEU A 51 29.88 -4.77 15.67
C LEU A 51 30.93 -3.77 16.16
N LEU A 52 31.91 -3.45 15.32
CA LEU A 52 32.94 -2.47 15.64
C LEU A 52 32.35 -1.06 15.75
N PHE A 53 31.45 -0.65 14.87
CA PHE A 53 30.71 0.62 15.00
C PHE A 53 29.91 0.67 16.30
N LYS A 54 29.25 -0.42 16.70
CA LYS A 54 28.51 -0.49 17.96
C LYS A 54 29.40 -0.31 19.20
N THR A 55 30.67 -0.71 19.15
CA THR A 55 31.58 -0.71 20.31
C THR A 55 32.58 0.45 20.33
N LYS A 56 33.03 0.91 19.16
CA LYS A 56 34.10 1.89 18.98
C LYS A 56 33.63 3.29 18.59
N THR A 57 32.35 3.47 18.24
CA THR A 57 31.82 4.78 17.82
C THR A 57 30.74 5.31 18.75
N SER A 58 30.41 6.58 18.57
CA SER A 58 29.28 7.17 19.27
C SER A 58 27.96 6.54 18.80
N ARG A 59 26.89 6.77 19.56
CA ARG A 59 25.54 6.36 19.15
C ARG A 59 25.15 6.96 17.78
N GLU A 60 25.64 8.16 17.46
CA GLU A 60 25.37 8.83 16.19
C GLU A 60 26.18 8.23 15.04
N GLY A 61 27.43 7.83 15.28
CA GLY A 61 28.25 7.09 14.31
C GLY A 61 27.62 5.74 13.95
N HIS A 62 27.23 4.96 14.96
CA HIS A 62 26.55 3.68 14.74
C HIS A 62 25.24 3.84 13.95
N LEU A 63 24.43 4.85 14.28
CA LEU A 63 23.20 5.18 13.56
C LEU A 63 23.50 5.56 12.10
N ALA A 64 24.49 6.41 11.84
CA ALA A 64 24.87 6.82 10.50
C ALA A 64 25.39 5.65 9.63
N TYR A 65 26.12 4.70 10.22
CA TYR A 65 26.55 3.50 9.51
C TYR A 65 25.36 2.60 9.15
N LEU A 66 24.40 2.41 10.05
CA LEU A 66 23.17 1.67 9.76
C LEU A 66 22.30 2.37 8.72
N GLU A 67 22.19 3.71 8.75
CA GLU A 67 21.55 4.48 7.67
C GLU A 67 22.22 4.23 6.32
N TYR A 68 23.56 4.19 6.28
CA TYR A 68 24.31 3.88 5.07
C TYR A 68 24.01 2.46 4.57
N LEU A 69 24.00 1.46 5.44
CA LEU A 69 23.68 0.07 5.09
C LEU A 69 22.24 -0.09 4.56
N VAL A 70 21.27 0.55 5.21
CA VAL A 70 19.84 0.39 4.86
C VAL A 70 19.45 1.24 3.66
N LEU A 71 19.82 2.53 3.63
CA LEU A 71 19.33 3.48 2.62
C LEU A 71 20.20 3.52 1.37
N GLN A 72 21.53 3.46 1.52
CA GLN A 72 22.46 3.58 0.39
C GLN A 72 22.83 2.22 -0.18
N ARG A 73 23.14 1.26 0.70
CA ARG A 73 23.52 -0.11 0.29
C ARG A 73 22.34 -1.02 0.05
N LYS A 74 21.13 -0.62 0.46
CA LYS A 74 19.89 -1.40 0.30
C LYS A 74 20.03 -2.82 0.87
N SER A 75 20.66 -2.94 2.03
CA SER A 75 20.75 -4.20 2.74
C SER A 75 19.36 -4.83 2.91
N GLU A 76 19.24 -6.14 2.69
CA GLU A 76 17.99 -6.90 2.90
C GLU A 76 17.99 -7.65 4.24
N VAL A 77 19.09 -7.58 5.00
CA VAL A 77 19.23 -8.23 6.32
C VAL A 77 18.25 -7.61 7.32
N PRO A 78 17.30 -8.38 7.88
CA PRO A 78 16.29 -7.89 8.82
C PRO A 78 16.85 -7.15 10.03
N GLU A 79 17.93 -7.68 10.62
CA GLU A 79 18.56 -7.13 11.82
C GLU A 79 19.04 -5.69 11.63
N HIS A 80 19.51 -5.33 10.43
CA HIS A 80 19.95 -3.96 10.12
C HIS A 80 18.77 -2.98 10.19
N HIS A 81 17.60 -3.37 9.66
CA HIS A 81 16.40 -2.53 9.66
C HIS A 81 15.79 -2.42 11.05
N THR A 82 15.67 -3.55 11.76
CA THR A 82 15.16 -3.58 13.13
C THR A 82 16.04 -2.73 14.05
N SER A 83 17.36 -2.93 14.00
CA SER A 83 18.31 -2.15 14.82
C SER A 83 18.25 -0.66 14.50
N LEU A 84 18.14 -0.28 13.23
CA LEU A 84 18.01 1.13 12.84
C LEU A 84 16.71 1.75 13.36
N CYS A 85 15.58 1.06 13.23
CA CYS A 85 14.29 1.49 13.79
C CYS A 85 14.41 1.69 15.32
N LEU A 86 14.98 0.71 16.02
CA LEU A 86 15.16 0.77 17.47
C LEU A 86 16.04 1.94 17.91
N LEU A 87 17.16 2.18 17.21
CA LEU A 87 18.03 3.32 17.49
C LEU A 87 17.34 4.67 17.29
N TYR A 88 16.51 4.82 16.25
CA TYR A 88 15.70 6.02 16.10
C TYR A 88 14.65 6.16 17.20
N THR A 89 13.98 5.08 17.60
CA THR A 89 13.00 5.12 18.70
C THR A 89 13.64 5.49 20.03
N ASP A 90 14.82 4.97 20.32
CA ASP A 90 15.56 5.34 21.52
C ASP A 90 16.08 6.78 21.46
N LYS A 91 16.54 7.24 20.28
CA LYS A 91 16.92 8.65 20.07
C LYS A 91 15.72 9.57 20.34
N LEU A 92 14.54 9.21 19.83
CA LEU A 92 13.30 9.91 20.12
C LEU A 92 12.94 9.85 21.61
N SER A 93 13.11 8.72 22.28
CA SER A 93 12.90 8.60 23.72
C SER A 93 13.81 9.54 24.52
N GLN A 94 15.06 9.74 24.08
CA GLN A 94 15.99 10.68 24.71
C GLN A 94 15.57 12.14 24.47
N LEU A 95 15.20 12.49 23.23
CA LEU A 95 14.76 13.85 22.89
C LEU A 95 13.44 14.23 23.57
N LEU A 96 12.49 13.29 23.66
CA LEU A 96 11.22 13.48 24.37
C LEU A 96 11.40 13.50 25.90
N GLY A 97 12.52 12.99 26.41
CA GLY A 97 12.88 13.12 27.84
C GLY A 97 13.28 14.54 28.24
N ASP A 98 13.69 15.38 27.27
CA ASP A 98 13.92 16.80 27.51
C ASP A 98 12.58 17.55 27.49
N ALA A 99 12.13 17.96 28.67
CA ALA A 99 10.85 18.66 28.85
C ALA A 99 10.72 19.92 27.99
N THR A 100 11.83 20.62 27.72
CA THR A 100 11.80 21.86 26.93
C THR A 100 11.60 21.59 25.44
N LEU A 101 12.23 20.54 24.92
CA LEU A 101 12.06 20.11 23.53
C LEU A 101 10.69 19.44 23.34
N SER A 102 10.26 18.60 24.29
CA SER A 102 8.95 17.94 24.24
C SER A 102 7.82 18.96 24.24
N ALA A 103 7.84 19.96 25.13
CA ALA A 103 6.80 21.00 25.17
C ALA A 103 6.72 21.79 23.86
N LYS A 104 7.87 22.21 23.30
CA LYS A 104 7.91 22.90 22.00
C LYS A 104 7.37 22.03 20.87
N HIS A 105 7.71 20.74 20.86
CA HIS A 105 7.19 19.80 19.86
C HIS A 105 5.68 19.60 20.00
N GLU A 106 5.19 19.47 21.23
CA GLU A 106 3.76 19.34 21.53
C GLU A 106 2.98 20.58 21.08
N GLU A 107 3.45 21.80 21.38
CA GLU A 107 2.88 23.05 20.87
C GLU A 107 2.82 23.07 19.34
N LEU A 108 3.89 22.62 18.69
CA LEU A 108 3.96 22.51 17.23
C LEU A 108 2.94 21.51 16.67
N VAL A 109 2.79 20.34 17.29
CA VAL A 109 1.77 19.35 16.90
C VAL A 109 0.36 19.87 17.17
N HIS A 110 0.14 20.60 18.26
CA HIS A 110 -1.13 21.26 18.55
C HIS A 110 -1.49 22.29 17.48
N SER A 111 -0.52 23.10 17.02
CA SER A 111 -0.74 24.06 15.94
C SER A 111 -1.21 23.38 14.64
N PHE A 112 -0.68 22.20 14.32
CA PHE A 112 -1.15 21.40 13.19
C PHE A 112 -2.60 20.94 13.37
N LYS A 113 -2.94 20.44 14.57
CA LYS A 113 -4.30 19.98 14.87
C LYS A 113 -5.31 21.11 14.88
N ASP A 114 -4.94 22.27 15.43
CA ASP A 114 -5.81 23.44 15.48
C ASP A 114 -6.07 24.00 14.07
N GLN A 115 -5.04 24.06 13.22
CA GLN A 115 -5.24 24.39 11.81
C GLN A 115 -6.21 23.41 11.12
N ARG A 116 -6.11 22.11 11.41
CA ARG A 116 -7.05 21.11 10.87
C ARG A 116 -8.48 21.29 11.37
N ARG A 117 -8.67 21.76 12.61
CA ARG A 117 -10.01 22.08 13.15
C ARG A 117 -10.59 23.31 12.48
N GLU A 118 -9.78 24.33 12.23
CA GLU A 118 -10.19 25.52 11.49
C GLU A 118 -10.63 25.17 10.05
N ASP A 119 -9.81 24.38 9.33
CA ASP A 119 -10.12 23.88 7.98
C ASP A 119 -11.51 23.17 7.95
N LEU A 120 -11.85 22.45 9.02
CA LEU A 120 -13.13 21.75 9.17
C LEU A 120 -14.30 22.65 9.54
N TYR A 121 -14.06 23.69 10.32
CA TYR A 121 -15.09 24.67 10.68
C TYR A 121 -15.54 25.45 9.44
N ASP A 122 -14.60 25.90 8.61
CA ASP A 122 -14.87 26.61 7.35
C ASP A 122 -15.73 25.75 6.40
N LEU A 123 -15.44 24.45 6.34
CA LEU A 123 -16.20 23.46 5.60
C LEU A 123 -17.66 23.33 6.05
N SER A 124 -17.92 23.45 7.36
CA SER A 124 -19.25 23.33 7.94
C SER A 124 -20.11 24.60 7.80
N SER A 125 -19.48 25.76 7.61
CA SER A 125 -20.12 27.09 7.71
C SER A 125 -20.80 27.59 6.43
N GLN A 126 -20.86 26.80 5.35
CA GLN A 126 -21.70 27.03 4.16
C GLN A 126 -21.60 28.42 3.46
N GLU A 127 -20.46 29.12 3.50
CA GLU A 127 -20.18 30.30 2.65
C GLU A 127 -18.95 30.14 1.74
N VAL A 128 -18.59 28.90 1.36
CA VAL A 128 -17.54 28.71 0.34
C VAL A 128 -18.18 28.49 -1.02
N ASP A 129 -18.12 29.57 -1.81
CA ASP A 129 -18.37 29.63 -3.24
C ASP A 129 -17.87 28.35 -3.95
N LEU A 130 -18.79 27.51 -4.45
CA LEU A 130 -18.51 26.28 -5.20
C LEU A 130 -17.67 26.51 -6.49
N LYS A 131 -17.25 27.75 -6.76
CA LYS A 131 -16.45 28.17 -7.91
C LYS A 131 -14.94 28.21 -7.65
N LYS A 132 -14.46 28.16 -6.40
CA LYS A 132 -13.07 27.79 -6.12
C LYS A 132 -12.98 26.27 -5.94
N GLY A 133 -13.06 25.58 -7.07
CA GLY A 133 -12.91 24.13 -7.13
C GLY A 133 -11.62 23.67 -6.48
N THR A 134 -11.74 22.58 -5.72
CA THR A 134 -10.68 21.91 -4.93
C THR A 134 -10.36 22.62 -3.63
N LEU A 135 -11.16 22.27 -2.62
CA LEU A 135 -10.78 22.38 -1.23
C LEU A 135 -9.39 21.77 -1.03
N ASP A 136 -8.46 22.49 -0.40
CA ASP A 136 -7.14 21.96 -0.02
C ASP A 136 -7.25 21.06 1.22
N LEU A 137 -8.26 20.17 1.25
CA LEU A 137 -8.17 18.90 1.99
C LEU A 137 -7.04 18.01 1.40
N GLN A 138 -6.47 18.41 0.26
CA GLN A 138 -5.13 18.02 -0.22
C GLN A 138 -3.98 18.58 0.64
N GLY A 139 -4.34 19.28 1.72
CA GLY A 139 -3.46 19.92 2.68
C GLY A 139 -2.52 18.93 3.34
N ARG A 140 -1.23 19.15 3.10
CA ARG A 140 -0.04 18.60 3.79
C ARG A 140 -0.35 17.47 4.80
N THR A 141 0.08 16.25 4.46
CA THR A 141 0.09 15.13 5.41
C THR A 141 0.91 15.49 6.65
N PHE A 142 0.67 14.81 7.77
CA PHE A 142 1.43 15.02 9.01
C PHE A 142 2.93 14.79 8.79
N VAL A 143 3.30 13.78 8.00
CA VAL A 143 4.70 13.54 7.58
C VAL A 143 5.27 14.74 6.81
N GLY A 144 4.47 15.33 5.91
CA GLY A 144 4.84 16.54 5.17
C GLY A 144 5.05 17.75 6.08
N PHE A 145 4.24 17.88 7.13
CA PHE A 145 4.37 18.90 8.16
C PHE A 145 5.64 18.71 9.02
N LEU A 146 5.93 17.48 9.47
CA LEU A 146 7.17 17.17 10.20
C LEU A 146 8.43 17.50 9.36
N ARG A 147 8.38 17.21 8.05
CA ARG A 147 9.47 17.54 7.13
C ARG A 147 9.76 19.04 7.04
N GLN A 148 8.72 19.87 7.06
CA GLN A 148 8.87 21.33 6.98
C GLN A 148 9.51 21.90 8.25
N ASN A 149 9.23 21.29 9.40
CA ASN A 149 9.74 21.74 10.70
C ASN A 149 11.05 21.04 11.10
N SER A 150 11.55 20.12 10.28
CA SER A 150 12.74 19.31 10.58
C SER A 150 14.02 20.13 10.80
N SER A 151 14.14 21.33 10.24
CA SER A 151 15.33 22.18 10.48
C SER A 151 15.28 22.90 11.83
N ALA A 152 14.10 23.14 12.38
CA ALA A 152 13.90 23.89 13.62
C ALA A 152 13.71 22.96 14.84
N ASP A 153 13.14 21.78 14.63
CA ASP A 153 12.81 20.83 15.68
C ASP A 153 13.51 19.46 15.47
N PRO A 154 14.46 19.09 16.36
CA PRO A 154 15.13 17.80 16.33
C PRO A 154 14.20 16.59 16.47
N ILE A 155 13.06 16.73 17.17
CA ILE A 155 12.07 15.67 17.33
C ILE A 155 11.38 15.44 15.97
N SER A 156 10.89 16.50 15.32
CA SER A 156 10.30 16.43 13.97
C SER A 156 11.26 15.81 12.96
N PHE A 157 12.54 16.20 12.98
CA PHE A 157 13.55 15.58 12.12
C PHE A 157 13.68 14.08 12.35
N SER A 158 13.80 13.66 13.62
CA SER A 158 13.98 12.25 13.96
C SER A 158 12.71 11.41 13.68
N ARG A 159 11.53 11.99 13.88
CA ARG A 159 10.24 11.35 13.55
C ARG A 159 10.03 11.21 12.06
N GLU A 160 10.36 12.23 11.26
CA GLU A 160 10.25 12.16 9.80
C GLU A 160 11.14 11.06 9.22
N LYS A 161 12.36 10.92 9.76
CA LYS A 161 13.29 9.85 9.41
C LYS A 161 12.76 8.47 9.76
N LEU A 162 12.26 8.30 10.99
CA LEU A 162 11.66 7.04 11.43
C LEU A 162 10.44 6.68 10.59
N LEU A 163 9.50 7.61 10.38
CA LEU A 163 8.32 7.37 9.53
C LEU A 163 8.72 7.01 8.10
N SER A 164 9.69 7.71 7.52
CA SER A 164 10.19 7.40 6.18
C SER A 164 10.80 6.00 6.11
N LEU A 165 11.54 5.58 7.15
CA LEU A 165 12.13 4.24 7.25
C LEU A 165 11.05 3.14 7.37
N LEU A 166 10.06 3.34 8.25
CA LEU A 166 8.96 2.40 8.46
C LEU A 166 8.09 2.23 7.19
N GLN A 167 7.94 3.30 6.41
CA GLN A 167 7.20 3.26 5.15
C GLN A 167 8.01 2.61 4.02
N TYR A 168 9.31 2.88 3.96
CA TYR A 168 10.20 2.38 2.91
C TYR A 168 10.56 0.90 3.08
N SER A 169 10.96 0.50 4.29
CA SER A 169 11.40 -0.87 4.56
C SER A 169 10.24 -1.79 4.89
N SER A 170 10.40 -3.08 4.56
CA SER A 170 9.52 -4.16 5.02
C SER A 170 10.30 -5.31 5.65
N TYR A 171 11.59 -5.10 5.95
CA TYR A 171 12.49 -6.13 6.46
C TYR A 171 12.65 -6.11 7.98
N TYR A 172 12.20 -5.06 8.68
CA TYR A 172 12.30 -4.99 10.14
C TYR A 172 11.26 -5.87 10.84
N ASP A 173 11.57 -6.27 12.07
CA ASP A 173 10.62 -6.91 12.98
C ASP A 173 9.58 -5.88 13.46
N VAL A 174 8.35 -6.05 12.97
CA VAL A 174 7.25 -5.13 13.26
C VAL A 174 6.82 -5.20 14.72
N GLU A 175 6.86 -6.38 15.35
CA GLU A 175 6.39 -6.57 16.73
C GLU A 175 7.34 -5.95 17.73
N GLU A 176 8.65 -6.19 17.55
CA GLU A 176 9.69 -5.62 18.41
C GLU A 176 9.67 -4.09 18.39
N VAL A 177 9.63 -3.51 17.18
CA VAL A 177 9.57 -2.05 17.01
C VAL A 177 8.27 -1.48 17.59
N LEU A 178 7.14 -2.17 17.42
CA LEU A 178 5.85 -1.72 17.95
C LEU A 178 5.83 -1.69 19.48
N ILE A 179 6.48 -2.62 20.18
CA ILE A 179 6.57 -2.62 21.65
C ILE A 179 7.24 -1.32 22.12
N LYS A 180 8.36 -0.95 21.49
CA LYS A 180 9.10 0.27 21.83
C LYS A 180 8.34 1.54 21.49
N VAL A 181 7.73 1.60 20.31
CA VAL A 181 6.94 2.77 19.88
C VAL A 181 5.71 2.95 20.78
N LYS A 182 5.04 1.88 21.22
CA LYS A 182 3.89 1.96 22.14
C LYS A 182 4.24 2.55 23.51
N ALA A 183 5.49 2.42 23.96
CA ALA A 183 5.94 3.03 25.20
C ALA A 183 5.99 4.57 25.13
N LEU A 184 5.96 5.15 23.92
CA LEU A 184 6.03 6.59 23.69
C LEU A 184 4.66 7.11 23.18
N PRO A 185 3.88 7.85 23.99
CA PRO A 185 2.52 8.24 23.65
C PRO A 185 2.43 9.27 22.51
N SER A 186 3.50 10.01 22.20
CA SER A 186 3.52 11.02 21.13
C SER A 186 3.65 10.41 19.72
N LEU A 187 4.07 9.14 19.60
CA LEU A 187 4.39 8.48 18.32
C LEU A 187 3.18 7.80 17.66
N GLN A 188 2.03 8.47 17.63
CA GLN A 188 0.78 7.89 17.13
C GLN A 188 0.81 7.61 15.61
N SER A 189 1.47 8.45 14.83
CA SER A 189 1.66 8.22 13.38
C SER A 189 2.49 6.97 13.10
N GLU A 190 3.54 6.74 13.88
CA GLU A 190 4.43 5.59 13.76
C GLU A 190 3.68 4.31 14.15
N ARG A 191 2.87 4.37 15.23
CA ARG A 191 1.97 3.28 15.62
C ARG A 191 0.96 2.93 14.52
N ALA A 192 0.42 3.93 13.81
CA ALA A 192 -0.47 3.68 12.69
C ALA A 192 0.25 2.92 11.57
N VAL A 193 1.41 3.40 11.12
CA VAL A 193 2.22 2.72 10.08
C VAL A 193 2.52 1.27 10.45
N LEU A 194 2.95 1.01 11.69
CA LEU A 194 3.23 -0.33 12.18
C LEU A 194 1.97 -1.21 12.23
N SER A 195 0.83 -0.65 12.66
CA SER A 195 -0.45 -1.37 12.70
C SER A 195 -0.91 -1.79 11.30
N ALA A 196 -0.71 -0.94 10.28
CA ALA A 196 -0.98 -1.30 8.90
C ALA A 196 -0.07 -2.42 8.39
N LYS A 197 1.22 -2.42 8.77
CA LYS A 197 2.15 -3.52 8.44
C LYS A 197 1.73 -4.85 9.07
N MET A 198 1.08 -4.81 10.24
CA MET A 198 0.45 -5.97 10.87
C MET A 198 -0.92 -6.36 10.27
N SER A 199 -1.34 -5.75 9.15
CA SER A 199 -2.68 -5.91 8.56
C SER A 199 -3.85 -5.47 9.46
N LYS A 200 -3.58 -4.71 10.54
CA LYS A 200 -4.60 -4.11 11.42
C LYS A 200 -5.01 -2.74 10.88
N HIS A 201 -5.61 -2.74 9.68
CA HIS A 201 -5.91 -1.51 8.97
C HIS A 201 -6.95 -0.62 9.68
N LYS A 202 -7.96 -1.22 10.35
CA LYS A 202 -8.96 -0.46 11.11
C LYS A 202 -8.32 0.35 12.25
N ASP A 203 -7.43 -0.27 13.02
CA ASP A 203 -6.69 0.41 14.08
C ASP A 203 -5.77 1.51 13.52
N SER A 204 -5.13 1.25 12.38
CA SER A 204 -4.31 2.24 11.67
C SER A 204 -5.10 3.48 11.28
N ILE A 205 -6.29 3.29 10.67
CA ILE A 205 -7.18 4.39 10.27
C ILE A 205 -7.63 5.16 11.50
N ARG A 206 -8.11 4.46 12.55
CA ARG A 206 -8.55 5.09 13.80
C ARG A 206 -7.46 5.97 14.41
N LEU A 207 -6.22 5.49 14.47
CA LEU A 207 -5.08 6.26 14.99
C LEU A 207 -4.81 7.52 14.17
N ILE A 208 -4.80 7.42 12.84
CA ILE A 208 -4.56 8.58 11.97
C ILE A 208 -5.67 9.62 12.08
N VAL A 209 -6.92 9.17 12.09
CA VAL A 209 -8.09 10.06 12.10
C VAL A 209 -8.27 10.73 13.46
N ARG A 210 -8.27 9.96 14.55
CA ARG A 210 -8.59 10.49 15.89
C ARG A 210 -7.39 11.09 16.61
N GLU A 211 -6.22 10.45 16.51
CA GLU A 211 -5.05 10.86 17.29
C GLU A 211 -4.18 11.86 16.53
N VAL A 212 -4.00 11.67 15.22
CA VAL A 212 -3.11 12.52 14.39
C VAL A 212 -3.87 13.64 13.69
N MET A 213 -5.15 13.45 13.36
CA MET A 213 -5.97 14.35 12.53
C MET A 213 -5.42 14.54 11.10
N ASP A 214 -4.78 13.51 10.55
CA ASP A 214 -4.29 13.51 9.15
C ASP A 214 -5.31 12.85 8.21
N TYR A 215 -6.42 13.54 7.97
CA TYR A 215 -7.52 13.08 7.10
C TYR A 215 -7.04 12.82 5.66
N TYR A 216 -6.15 13.67 5.15
CA TYR A 216 -5.58 13.50 3.82
C TYR A 216 -4.68 12.26 3.74
N GLY A 217 -3.83 12.06 4.74
CA GLY A 217 -3.03 10.84 4.88
C GLY A 217 -3.89 9.58 4.97
N ALA A 218 -5.04 9.64 5.64
CA ALA A 218 -5.99 8.53 5.72
C ALA A 218 -6.63 8.20 4.36
N GLU A 219 -7.01 9.20 3.56
CA GLU A 219 -7.50 8.98 2.20
C GLU A 219 -6.41 8.38 1.29
N ILE A 220 -5.18 8.92 1.34
CA ILE A 220 -4.04 8.36 0.60
C ILE A 220 -3.78 6.90 0.98
N PHE A 221 -3.85 6.59 2.27
CA PHE A 221 -3.70 5.22 2.76
C PHE A 221 -4.75 4.26 2.19
N CYS A 222 -6.01 4.70 2.12
CA CYS A 222 -7.08 3.90 1.51
C CYS A 222 -6.87 3.72 0.00
N LEU A 223 -6.47 4.79 -0.72
CA LEU A 223 -6.18 4.73 -2.16
C LEU A 223 -5.04 3.75 -2.48
N ASN A 224 -4.02 3.70 -1.62
CA ASN A 224 -2.89 2.77 -1.74
C ASN A 224 -3.20 1.37 -1.19
N ALA A 225 -4.47 1.00 -1.06
CA ALA A 225 -4.91 -0.33 -0.62
C ALA A 225 -4.35 -0.77 0.75
N GLY A 226 -4.12 0.18 1.66
CA GLY A 226 -3.68 -0.09 3.03
C GLY A 226 -2.17 -0.04 3.21
N GLU A 227 -1.43 0.53 2.25
CA GLU A 227 0.01 0.73 2.32
C GLU A 227 0.37 2.21 2.50
N TYR A 228 1.28 2.49 3.42
CA TYR A 228 1.91 3.80 3.51
C TYR A 228 3.12 3.83 2.60
N HIS A 229 3.14 4.79 1.67
CA HIS A 229 4.30 5.05 0.83
C HIS A 229 5.03 6.31 1.27
N PRO A 230 6.37 6.33 1.21
CA PRO A 230 7.12 7.53 1.48
C PRO A 230 6.68 8.63 0.51
N PRO A 231 6.56 9.89 0.98
CA PRO A 231 6.19 10.99 0.11
C PRO A 231 7.23 11.14 -1.00
N LYS A 232 6.84 10.79 -2.23
CA LYS A 232 7.68 10.96 -3.43
C LYS A 232 8.12 12.43 -3.48
N LYS A 233 9.40 12.70 -3.70
CA LYS A 233 9.90 14.06 -3.94
C LYS A 233 9.22 14.57 -5.23
N SER A 234 8.11 15.28 -5.08
CA SER A 234 7.30 15.74 -6.20
C SER A 234 8.09 16.73 -7.05
N THR A 235 8.47 16.32 -8.25
CA THR A 235 8.50 17.22 -9.40
C THR A 235 7.08 17.70 -9.62
N ARG A 236 6.83 18.94 -9.25
CA ARG A 236 5.66 19.80 -9.45
C ARG A 236 4.89 19.49 -10.76
N LYS A 237 4.03 18.45 -10.77
CA LYS A 237 2.92 18.16 -11.71
C LYS A 237 2.43 16.72 -11.50
N GLN A 238 1.56 16.52 -10.52
CA GLN A 238 0.60 15.39 -10.49
C GLN A 238 -0.53 15.77 -9.53
N GLN A 239 -1.21 16.87 -9.86
CA GLN A 239 -2.57 17.15 -9.39
C GLN A 239 -3.52 16.49 -10.39
N THR A 240 -3.69 15.19 -10.24
CA THR A 240 -4.86 14.49 -10.77
C THR A 240 -5.25 13.50 -9.69
N THR A 241 -6.44 13.69 -9.13
CA THR A 241 -7.18 12.75 -8.26
C THR A 241 -7.60 11.49 -9.01
N GLU A 242 -6.85 11.10 -10.04
CA GLU A 242 -7.00 9.81 -10.67
C GLU A 242 -6.05 8.86 -9.96
N PRO A 243 -6.52 7.68 -9.54
CA PRO A 243 -5.62 6.65 -9.06
C PRO A 243 -4.55 6.44 -10.12
N CYS A 244 -3.27 6.51 -9.73
CA CYS A 244 -2.19 5.98 -10.54
C CYS A 244 -2.47 4.48 -10.70
N ARG A 245 -3.28 4.11 -11.70
CA ARG A 245 -3.50 2.75 -12.14
C ARG A 245 -2.15 2.22 -12.58
N THR A 246 -1.42 1.60 -11.66
CA THR A 246 -0.35 0.72 -12.05
C THR A 246 -0.97 -0.37 -12.91
N LYS A 247 -0.32 -0.72 -14.02
CA LYS A 247 -0.76 -1.79 -14.92
C LYS A 247 -0.72 -3.11 -14.13
N GLY A 248 -1.77 -3.39 -13.38
CA GLY A 248 -1.80 -4.47 -12.39
C GLY A 248 -2.85 -4.32 -11.27
N ASP A 249 -3.77 -3.35 -11.33
CA ASP A 249 -4.90 -3.31 -10.38
C ASP A 249 -5.74 -4.59 -10.53
N THR A 250 -5.50 -5.54 -9.63
CA THR A 250 -6.26 -6.77 -9.52
C THR A 250 -7.60 -6.45 -8.86
N LYS A 251 -8.66 -7.19 -9.21
CA LYS A 251 -9.96 -7.12 -8.53
C LYS A 251 -9.84 -7.18 -7.00
N GLN A 252 -8.80 -7.86 -6.51
CA GLN A 252 -8.49 -7.97 -5.08
C GLN A 252 -8.01 -6.66 -4.44
N ALA A 253 -7.25 -5.83 -5.16
CA ALA A 253 -6.82 -4.52 -4.67
C ALA A 253 -8.00 -3.57 -4.53
N ASP A 254 -8.92 -3.56 -5.49
CA ASP A 254 -10.14 -2.73 -5.42
C ASP A 254 -11.06 -3.17 -4.29
N GLU A 255 -11.22 -4.47 -4.08
CA GLU A 255 -11.98 -5.01 -2.94
C GLU A 255 -11.37 -4.58 -1.58
N LYS A 256 -10.04 -4.56 -1.48
CA LYS A 256 -9.36 -4.03 -0.29
C LYS A 256 -9.63 -2.54 -0.12
N ARG A 257 -9.51 -1.73 -1.18
CA ARG A 257 -9.78 -0.28 -1.15
C ARG A 257 -11.20 0.01 -0.67
N ARG A 258 -12.20 -0.71 -1.19
CA ARG A 258 -13.60 -0.61 -0.76
C ARG A 258 -13.76 -0.81 0.75
N LYS A 259 -13.21 -1.91 1.28
CA LYS A 259 -13.25 -2.19 2.73
C LYS A 259 -12.60 -1.09 3.57
N LEU A 260 -11.45 -0.56 3.11
CA LEU A 260 -10.74 0.51 3.81
C LEU A 260 -11.52 1.83 3.82
N PHE A 261 -12.12 2.20 2.68
CA PHE A 261 -12.97 3.39 2.60
C PHE A 261 -14.23 3.28 3.45
N MET A 262 -14.80 2.08 3.58
CA MET A 262 -15.91 1.83 4.49
C MET A 262 -15.50 1.96 5.96
N TYR A 263 -14.31 1.48 6.35
CA TYR A 263 -13.77 1.75 7.68
C TYR A 263 -13.51 3.23 7.93
N LEU A 264 -12.94 3.94 6.95
CA LEU A 264 -12.70 5.38 7.04
C LEU A 264 -14.01 6.17 7.22
N LEU A 265 -15.05 5.83 6.44
CA LEU A 265 -16.38 6.43 6.57
C LEU A 265 -16.95 6.19 7.97
N GLY A 266 -16.86 4.96 8.49
CA GLY A 266 -17.31 4.65 9.85
C GLY A 266 -16.60 5.52 10.90
N GLU A 267 -15.28 5.65 10.81
CA GLU A 267 -14.50 6.50 11.73
C GLU A 267 -14.86 7.99 11.60
N TYR A 268 -15.18 8.49 10.39
CA TYR A 268 -15.63 9.88 10.20
C TYR A 268 -17.04 10.14 10.74
N LEU A 269 -17.94 9.17 10.64
CA LEU A 269 -19.30 9.28 11.17
C LEU A 269 -19.35 9.27 12.70
N GLU A 270 -18.34 8.69 13.35
CA GLU A 270 -18.21 8.73 14.81
C GLU A 270 -17.67 10.09 15.33
N ILE A 271 -17.11 10.94 14.46
CA ILE A 271 -16.64 12.28 14.84
C ILE A 271 -17.86 13.17 15.12
N PRO A 272 -17.93 13.87 16.27
CA PRO A 272 -19.03 14.77 16.60
C PRO A 272 -19.27 15.84 15.53
N PHE A 273 -20.54 16.26 15.39
CA PHE A 273 -20.94 17.30 14.43
C PHE A 273 -20.13 18.59 14.55
N HIS A 274 -19.88 19.05 15.79
CA HIS A 274 -19.14 20.28 16.07
C HIS A 274 -17.63 20.18 15.77
N GLU A 275 -17.11 18.96 15.61
CA GLU A 275 -15.73 18.71 15.20
C GLU A 275 -15.60 18.51 13.67
N GLY A 276 -16.68 18.73 12.90
CA GLY A 276 -16.65 18.66 11.43
C GLY A 276 -16.81 17.26 10.83
N GLY A 277 -17.21 16.26 11.61
CA GLY A 277 -17.39 14.87 11.15
C GLY A 277 -18.34 14.74 9.95
N THR A 278 -19.43 15.51 9.95
CA THR A 278 -20.39 15.55 8.83
C THR A 278 -19.76 16.07 7.54
N ALA A 279 -18.97 17.14 7.63
CA ALA A 279 -18.33 17.72 6.45
C ALA A 279 -17.27 16.79 5.86
N LEU A 280 -16.47 16.13 6.70
CA LEU A 280 -15.51 15.09 6.29
C LEU A 280 -16.19 13.92 5.59
N SER A 281 -17.25 13.41 6.19
CA SER A 281 -18.00 12.28 5.66
C SER A 281 -18.67 12.63 4.32
N LEU A 282 -19.27 13.83 4.19
CA LEU A 282 -19.85 14.31 2.94
C LEU A 282 -18.79 14.54 1.86
N HIS A 283 -17.62 15.09 2.24
CA HIS A 283 -16.49 15.22 1.32
C HIS A 283 -16.08 13.85 0.79
N LEU A 284 -15.86 12.87 1.67
CA LEU A 284 -15.45 11.52 1.32
C LEU A 284 -16.46 10.83 0.40
N LEU A 285 -17.76 10.92 0.71
CA LEU A 285 -18.84 10.38 -0.11
C LEU A 285 -18.82 10.99 -1.52
N ASN A 286 -18.63 12.29 -1.61
CA ASN A 286 -18.65 13.00 -2.89
C ASN A 286 -17.39 12.75 -3.74
N THR A 287 -16.21 12.64 -3.13
CA THR A 287 -14.94 12.43 -3.83
C THR A 287 -14.68 10.95 -4.14
N GLN A 288 -14.88 10.07 -3.17
CA GLN A 288 -14.54 8.64 -3.24
C GLN A 288 -15.75 7.73 -3.50
N SER A 289 -16.81 8.26 -4.11
CA SER A 289 -18.04 7.53 -4.48
C SER A 289 -17.84 6.21 -5.24
N TYR A 290 -16.68 6.00 -5.87
CA TYR A 290 -16.36 4.77 -6.61
C TYR A 290 -16.14 3.57 -5.70
N PHE A 291 -15.49 3.80 -4.55
CA PHE A 291 -15.17 2.74 -3.59
C PHE A 291 -16.26 2.54 -2.52
N LEU A 292 -17.29 3.38 -2.55
CA LEU A 292 -18.37 3.40 -1.56
C LEU A 292 -19.66 2.90 -2.22
N GLU A 293 -20.07 1.67 -1.90
CA GLU A 293 -21.29 1.09 -2.46
C GLU A 293 -22.54 1.70 -1.82
N LEU A 294 -23.53 2.01 -2.67
CA LEU A 294 -24.75 2.69 -2.22
C LEU A 294 -25.52 1.89 -1.15
N SER A 295 -25.67 0.58 -1.35
CA SER A 295 -26.36 -0.33 -0.42
C SER A 295 -25.71 -0.31 0.96
N GLU A 296 -24.40 -0.47 1.03
CA GLU A 296 -23.67 -0.54 2.30
C GLU A 296 -23.63 0.83 3.01
N VAL A 297 -23.40 1.90 2.25
CA VAL A 297 -23.33 3.26 2.80
C VAL A 297 -24.66 3.67 3.42
N ILE A 298 -25.79 3.41 2.77
CA ILE A 298 -27.11 3.78 3.31
C ILE A 298 -27.34 3.15 4.69
N HIS A 299 -26.85 1.92 4.92
CA HIS A 299 -26.98 1.26 6.22
C HIS A 299 -26.08 1.84 7.32
N LEU A 300 -24.99 2.52 6.95
CA LEU A 300 -24.08 3.18 7.90
C LEU A 300 -24.48 4.62 8.21
N LEU A 301 -25.19 5.29 7.30
CA LEU A 301 -25.51 6.72 7.46
C LEU A 301 -26.47 6.97 8.63
N PRO A 302 -26.24 8.03 9.43
CA PRO A 302 -27.17 8.41 10.48
C PRO A 302 -28.56 8.75 9.92
N PRO A 303 -29.66 8.31 10.57
CA PRO A 303 -31.02 8.60 10.11
C PRO A 303 -31.40 10.08 10.24
N SER A 304 -30.60 10.88 10.95
CA SER A 304 -30.78 12.33 11.09
C SER A 304 -30.39 13.12 9.84
N TRP A 305 -29.67 12.51 8.89
CA TRP A 305 -29.21 13.21 7.69
C TRP A 305 -30.30 13.31 6.63
N SER A 306 -30.50 14.52 6.10
CA SER A 306 -31.49 14.74 5.05
C SER A 306 -30.99 14.22 3.70
N VAL A 307 -31.94 13.86 2.83
CA VAL A 307 -31.66 13.45 1.46
C VAL A 307 -31.02 14.59 0.65
N GLU A 308 -31.32 15.85 1.00
CA GLU A 308 -30.73 17.04 0.39
C GLU A 308 -29.21 17.11 0.60
N LEU A 309 -28.73 16.82 1.82
CA LEU A 309 -27.28 16.76 2.12
C LEU A 309 -26.57 15.69 1.28
N LEU A 310 -27.26 14.58 1.02
CA LEU A 310 -26.72 13.43 0.29
C LEU A 310 -26.95 13.50 -1.22
N HIS A 311 -27.65 14.52 -1.71
CA HIS A 311 -28.13 14.59 -3.10
C HIS A 311 -27.01 14.38 -4.12
N GLN A 312 -25.84 14.99 -3.91
CA GLN A 312 -24.70 14.87 -4.83
C GLN A 312 -24.14 13.44 -4.86
N TYR A 313 -23.97 12.81 -3.71
CA TYR A 313 -23.53 11.42 -3.60
C TYR A 313 -24.57 10.47 -4.22
N LEU A 314 -25.82 10.55 -3.80
CA LEU A 314 -26.90 9.69 -4.27
C LEU A 314 -27.09 9.80 -5.79
N SER A 315 -27.07 11.02 -6.34
CA SER A 315 -27.17 11.24 -7.78
C SER A 315 -26.02 10.59 -8.54
N ARG A 316 -24.79 10.70 -8.03
CA ARG A 316 -23.60 10.09 -8.66
C ARG A 316 -23.64 8.56 -8.57
N SER A 317 -23.93 8.02 -7.40
CA SER A 317 -23.96 6.57 -7.15
C SER A 317 -25.10 5.88 -7.91
N LEU A 318 -26.30 6.46 -7.94
CA LEU A 318 -27.43 5.91 -8.71
C LEU A 318 -27.16 5.94 -10.21
N ARG A 319 -26.60 7.05 -10.74
CA ARG A 319 -26.23 7.13 -12.16
C ARG A 319 -25.17 6.09 -12.52
N ARG A 320 -24.17 5.88 -11.66
CA ARG A 320 -23.15 4.82 -11.85
C ARG A 320 -23.78 3.44 -11.84
N SER A 321 -24.60 3.12 -10.85
CA SER A 321 -25.29 1.83 -10.75
C SER A 321 -26.18 1.57 -11.97
N GLN A 322 -26.92 2.57 -12.44
CA GLN A 322 -27.74 2.46 -13.64
C GLN A 322 -26.89 2.27 -14.91
N HIS A 323 -25.75 2.96 -14.99
CA HIS A 323 -24.82 2.81 -16.10
C HIS A 323 -24.23 1.39 -16.15
N GLU A 324 -23.75 0.88 -15.02
CA GLU A 324 -23.22 -0.48 -14.87
C GLU A 324 -24.29 -1.52 -15.22
N PHE A 325 -25.53 -1.34 -14.75
CA PHE A 325 -26.64 -2.23 -15.13
C PHE A 325 -26.86 -2.27 -16.64
N LYS A 326 -26.89 -1.11 -17.31
CA LYS A 326 -27.07 -1.02 -18.76
C LYS A 326 -25.90 -1.65 -19.52
N GLU A 327 -24.68 -1.42 -19.06
CA GLU A 327 -23.47 -2.03 -19.64
C GLU A 327 -23.52 -3.56 -19.54
N ILE A 328 -23.90 -4.10 -18.38
CA ILE A 328 -24.09 -5.54 -18.18
C ILE A 328 -25.15 -6.10 -19.14
N GLN A 329 -26.27 -5.39 -19.36
CA GLN A 329 -27.29 -5.84 -20.32
C GLN A 329 -26.76 -5.89 -21.75
N VAL A 330 -25.93 -4.92 -22.15
CA VAL A 330 -25.30 -4.91 -23.48
C VAL A 330 -24.33 -6.08 -23.61
N ILE A 331 -23.44 -6.28 -22.64
CA ILE A 331 -22.50 -7.41 -22.64
C ILE A 331 -23.25 -8.74 -22.71
N LYS A 332 -24.30 -8.91 -21.89
CA LYS A 332 -25.16 -10.09 -21.92
C LYS A 332 -25.79 -10.32 -23.30
N GLY A 333 -26.31 -9.26 -23.92
CA GLY A 333 -26.89 -9.33 -25.26
C GLY A 333 -25.87 -9.74 -26.32
N LEU A 334 -24.66 -9.17 -26.27
CA LEU A 334 -23.55 -9.52 -27.17
C LEU A 334 -23.12 -10.98 -26.98
N SER A 335 -22.91 -11.42 -25.74
CA SER A 335 -22.53 -12.81 -25.45
C SER A 335 -23.61 -13.81 -25.87
N LEU A 336 -24.90 -13.46 -25.74
CA LEU A 336 -25.99 -14.28 -26.25
C LEU A 336 -25.95 -14.37 -27.78
N GLY A 337 -25.74 -13.24 -28.47
CA GLY A 337 -25.63 -13.21 -29.93
C GLY A 337 -24.45 -14.02 -30.45
N GLU A 338 -23.29 -13.93 -29.80
CA GLU A 338 -22.11 -14.73 -30.13
C GLU A 338 -22.37 -16.22 -29.91
N ASN A 339 -22.99 -16.60 -28.80
CA ASN A 339 -23.38 -17.98 -28.52
C ASN A 339 -24.35 -18.52 -29.58
N LEU A 340 -25.35 -17.73 -29.98
CA LEU A 340 -26.29 -18.13 -31.03
C LEU A 340 -25.57 -18.31 -32.38
N ARG A 341 -24.63 -17.42 -32.73
CA ARG A 341 -23.86 -17.54 -33.96
C ARG A 341 -23.02 -18.82 -33.98
N ILE A 342 -22.30 -19.09 -32.90
CA ILE A 342 -21.50 -20.32 -32.76
C ILE A 342 -22.41 -21.56 -32.80
N SER A 343 -23.57 -21.51 -32.14
CA SER A 343 -24.53 -22.61 -32.17
C SER A 343 -25.07 -22.89 -33.58
N GLU A 344 -25.33 -21.85 -34.37
CA GLU A 344 -25.77 -21.98 -35.77
C GLU A 344 -24.64 -22.52 -36.66
N GLU A 345 -23.41 -22.01 -36.52
CA GLU A 345 -22.24 -22.54 -37.21
C GLU A 345 -22.05 -24.04 -36.90
N LEU A 346 -22.17 -24.44 -35.62
CA LEU A 346 -22.13 -25.84 -35.21
C LEU A 346 -23.25 -26.66 -35.83
N HIS A 347 -24.47 -26.13 -35.87
CA HIS A 347 -25.62 -26.82 -36.47
C HIS A 347 -25.40 -27.07 -37.97
N GLN A 348 -24.91 -26.06 -38.70
CA GLN A 348 -24.59 -26.18 -40.13
C GLN A 348 -23.48 -27.19 -40.38
N LEU A 349 -22.45 -27.22 -39.54
CA LEU A 349 -21.40 -28.23 -39.62
C LEU A 349 -21.94 -29.65 -39.40
N TYR A 350 -22.81 -29.84 -38.40
CA TYR A 350 -23.46 -31.14 -38.18
C TYR A 350 -24.37 -31.55 -39.34
N GLN A 351 -25.12 -30.62 -39.94
CA GLN A 351 -25.93 -30.90 -41.12
C GLN A 351 -25.06 -31.30 -42.32
N ALA A 352 -23.97 -30.57 -42.57
CA ALA A 352 -23.05 -30.84 -43.68
C ALA A 352 -22.32 -32.19 -43.52
N GLN A 353 -21.96 -32.56 -42.28
CA GLN A 353 -21.35 -33.85 -41.98
C GLN A 353 -22.35 -35.02 -42.14
N GLY A 354 -23.63 -34.77 -41.92
CA GLY A 354 -24.70 -35.76 -41.99
C GLY A 354 -24.73 -36.72 -40.78
N PRO A 355 -25.80 -37.52 -40.66
CA PRO A 355 -25.93 -38.49 -39.57
C PRO A 355 -24.88 -39.60 -39.72
N VAL A 356 -24.31 -40.02 -38.59
CA VAL A 356 -23.51 -41.25 -38.52
C VAL A 356 -24.47 -42.42 -38.43
N VAL A 357 -24.63 -43.15 -39.54
CA VAL A 357 -25.44 -44.36 -39.57
C VAL A 357 -24.56 -45.51 -39.10
N LEU A 358 -24.97 -46.17 -38.02
CA LEU A 358 -24.37 -47.43 -37.58
C LEU A 358 -25.29 -48.60 -37.97
N THR A 359 -24.68 -49.62 -38.53
CA THR A 359 -25.27 -50.90 -38.87
C THR A 359 -24.86 -51.95 -37.83
N ALA A 360 -25.54 -53.09 -37.82
CA ALA A 360 -25.22 -54.19 -36.89
C ALA A 360 -23.79 -54.74 -37.07
N ASP A 361 -23.19 -54.50 -38.23
CA ASP A 361 -21.85 -54.98 -38.59
C ASP A 361 -20.73 -54.00 -38.19
N ASP A 362 -21.08 -52.80 -37.70
CA ASP A 362 -20.07 -51.80 -37.31
C ASP A 362 -19.41 -52.14 -35.98
N VAL A 363 -18.07 -52.23 -36.02
CA VAL A 363 -17.23 -52.61 -34.88
C VAL A 363 -16.42 -51.43 -34.35
N CYS A 364 -16.13 -51.48 -33.05
CA CYS A 364 -15.29 -50.50 -32.38
C CYS A 364 -13.84 -50.65 -32.84
N HIS A 365 -13.19 -49.55 -33.24
CA HIS A 365 -11.79 -49.59 -33.71
C HIS A 365 -10.80 -50.09 -32.65
N VAL A 366 -11.12 -49.92 -31.36
CA VAL A 366 -10.21 -50.27 -30.24
C VAL A 366 -10.35 -51.73 -29.81
N CYS A 367 -11.59 -52.25 -29.66
CA CYS A 367 -11.82 -53.58 -29.10
C CYS A 367 -12.35 -54.60 -30.12
N GLY A 368 -12.70 -54.17 -31.34
CA GLY A 368 -13.23 -55.03 -32.41
C GLY A 368 -14.64 -55.59 -32.17
N MET A 369 -15.31 -55.21 -31.08
CA MET A 369 -16.68 -55.66 -30.77
C MET A 369 -17.71 -54.76 -31.43
N ALA A 370 -18.90 -55.31 -31.73
CA ALA A 370 -20.01 -54.57 -32.32
C ALA A 370 -20.43 -53.35 -31.47
N VAL A 371 -20.74 -52.24 -32.14
CA VAL A 371 -21.09 -50.95 -31.50
C VAL A 371 -22.60 -50.75 -31.36
N ALA A 372 -23.40 -51.42 -32.19
CA ALA A 372 -24.82 -51.12 -32.43
C ALA A 372 -25.69 -50.92 -31.17
N ASP A 373 -25.42 -51.61 -30.07
CA ASP A 373 -26.23 -51.56 -28.83
C ASP A 373 -25.62 -50.70 -27.70
N SER A 374 -24.56 -49.94 -27.97
CA SER A 374 -23.75 -49.27 -26.94
C SER A 374 -23.53 -47.78 -27.22
N VAL A 375 -23.34 -46.98 -26.16
CA VAL A 375 -22.98 -45.57 -26.31
C VAL A 375 -21.61 -45.46 -26.97
N PHE A 376 -21.56 -44.76 -28.09
CA PHE A 376 -20.36 -44.63 -28.92
C PHE A 376 -19.94 -43.18 -29.06
N MET A 377 -18.70 -42.97 -29.47
CA MET A 377 -18.17 -41.68 -29.89
C MET A 377 -17.40 -41.84 -31.20
N ARG A 378 -17.29 -40.75 -31.96
CA ARG A 378 -16.52 -40.71 -33.19
C ARG A 378 -15.26 -39.88 -32.98
N THR A 379 -14.11 -40.41 -33.36
CA THR A 379 -12.84 -39.69 -33.27
C THR A 379 -12.73 -38.64 -34.39
N VAL A 380 -11.73 -37.76 -34.27
CA VAL A 380 -11.44 -36.72 -35.28
C VAL A 380 -11.11 -37.35 -36.65
N ASP A 381 -10.54 -38.56 -36.64
CA ASP A 381 -10.24 -39.38 -37.82
C ASP A 381 -11.45 -40.16 -38.35
N MET A 382 -12.66 -39.80 -37.92
CA MET A 382 -13.93 -40.37 -38.37
C MET A 382 -14.17 -41.84 -37.98
N GLN A 383 -13.39 -42.41 -37.07
CA GLN A 383 -13.55 -43.79 -36.59
C GLN A 383 -14.56 -43.90 -35.44
N THR A 384 -15.32 -45.00 -35.40
CA THR A 384 -16.32 -45.27 -34.35
C THR A 384 -15.69 -46.10 -33.22
N ILE A 385 -15.83 -45.63 -31.99
CA ILE A 385 -15.34 -46.33 -30.78
C ILE A 385 -16.40 -46.31 -29.69
N HIS A 386 -16.39 -47.30 -28.79
CA HIS A 386 -17.21 -47.24 -27.58
C HIS A 386 -16.78 -46.07 -26.70
N LEU A 387 -17.74 -45.42 -26.03
CA LEU A 387 -17.45 -44.30 -25.12
C LEU A 387 -16.43 -44.69 -24.04
N HIS A 388 -16.52 -45.92 -23.52
CA HIS A 388 -15.57 -46.46 -22.54
C HIS A 388 -14.17 -46.72 -23.13
N CYS A 389 -14.10 -47.14 -24.40
CA CYS A 389 -12.82 -47.33 -25.10
C CYS A 389 -12.11 -46.00 -25.37
N GLY A 390 -12.85 -44.90 -25.54
CA GLY A 390 -12.31 -43.56 -25.74
C GLY A 390 -11.97 -42.80 -24.46
N SER A 391 -12.45 -43.25 -23.30
CA SER A 391 -12.16 -42.63 -21.99
C SER A 391 -10.92 -43.20 -21.30
N GLU A 392 -10.34 -44.27 -21.84
CA GLU A 392 -9.03 -44.80 -21.43
C GLU A 392 -7.95 -44.39 -22.45
N PRO A 393 -7.09 -43.39 -22.16
CA PRO A 393 -6.08 -42.89 -23.10
C PRO A 393 -4.97 -43.90 -23.44
N SER A 394 -4.94 -45.06 -22.79
CA SER A 394 -3.94 -46.12 -22.97
C SER A 394 -4.21 -47.05 -24.17
N LYS A 395 -5.32 -46.88 -24.89
CA LYS A 395 -5.73 -47.75 -26.03
C LYS A 395 -5.90 -47.01 -27.36
N ILE A 396 -5.59 -45.72 -27.40
CA ILE A 396 -5.67 -44.86 -28.57
C ILE A 396 -4.24 -44.61 -29.05
N SER A 397 -3.66 -45.57 -29.77
CA SER A 397 -2.33 -45.46 -30.38
C SER A 397 -2.36 -45.90 -31.83
#